data_AF-A0A4Q5XHE8-F1
#
_entry.id   AF-A0A4Q5XHE8-F1
#
_cell.length_a   1.000
_cell.length_b   1.000
_cell.length_c   1.000
_cell.angle_alpha   90.00
_cell.angle_beta   90.00
_cell.angle_gamma   90.00
#
_symmetry.space_group_name_H-M   'P 1'
#
loop_
_entity.id
_entity.type
_entity.pdbx_description
1 polymer ?
#
loop_
_entity_poly.entity_id
_entity_poly.type
_entity_poly.pdbx_seq_one_letter_code
_entity_poly.pdbx_strand_id
1 'polypeptide(L)'
;MRKSIWSAGVGAFLLLASAAACSGNSSKDDGAGGGSNGSACTAGASRCDGLNVKVCNEDGTAETIQATCLPSQSCSDGACRETACVPNTRFCKDGSVWRCDSTGGGSTLAQSCAGGLFCRDADGDATCSAQACFASEPLCNGSVATVCQATGAGPRPGGTDCSETGQACYQGECRDVSCTAGMKVCQHDDVYLCAQNGTDTSLLADCRDDEVCDPAMGACRAKVCDPGKSACDGSRVTTCNEYGSAWLSTSTDCGATGNVCASGSCKKQVCSPNRSFCNDGAVYSCDSTGSLSTLSETCNPQWYHCAEYSSYAYCASNQCHAGDVFCDGNVIKTCAADGSIPQTGTACKTDEYCSEATCKPLGCTLGQSLCKDSDVYYCDYNGPYLAQDCVDQTVCQLTPNGATCAALPCDPGGSVCLANKVGTCAADGQTLSKVTEDCTASASICGADLKCAKTAVDTIGAAESVDPVSSTMFVGDVIDVTSARKLTEMSMNLVLAGARELRWVVFEQTGTQFTARVDKVVSNVSGAGFISSGPLTHSLKAGKRYLLGVAIGGGDGVAYYDTAPYTRNLSFGTLLGRVLNGYSPSLDASYYYPELAYQMKTTTEVP
;
A
#
# COMPACT_ATOMS: atom_id res chain seq x y z
N MET A 1 -20.67 34.56 35.01
CA MET A 1 -22.05 34.93 35.36
C MET A 1 -22.81 35.30 34.10
N ARG A 2 -24.06 34.83 34.00
CA ARG A 2 -25.09 35.03 32.97
C ARG A 2 -24.87 34.31 31.64
N LYS A 3 -25.87 33.69 31.00
CA LYS A 3 -27.09 32.94 31.38
C LYS A 3 -27.68 32.48 30.04
N SER A 4 -28.03 31.21 29.93
CA SER A 4 -28.67 30.55 28.79
C SER A 4 -30.13 30.99 28.55
N ILE A 5 -30.67 30.72 27.34
CA ILE A 5 -32.03 30.24 26.95
C ILE A 5 -32.04 30.16 25.39
N TRP A 6 -31.99 28.98 24.74
CA TRP A 6 -33.07 28.07 24.25
C TRP A 6 -34.04 28.63 23.18
N SER A 7 -34.04 28.05 21.96
CA SER A 7 -35.07 27.08 21.48
C SER A 7 -35.03 26.79 19.95
N ALA A 8 -35.15 25.48 19.63
CA ALA A 8 -35.82 24.78 18.49
C ALA A 8 -35.52 25.19 17.02
N GLY A 9 -35.43 24.29 16.02
CA GLY A 9 -35.66 22.84 15.89
C GLY A 9 -35.73 22.43 14.39
N VAL A 10 -35.85 21.12 14.12
CA VAL A 10 -36.06 20.40 12.82
C VAL A 10 -34.77 20.21 11.97
N GLY A 11 -34.35 19.04 11.48
CA GLY A 11 -34.85 17.65 11.50
C GLY A 11 -34.25 16.89 10.28
N ALA A 12 -33.75 15.65 10.46
CA ALA A 12 -33.55 14.61 9.42
C ALA A 12 -32.91 13.36 10.08
N PHE A 13 -33.68 12.27 10.33
CA PHE A 13 -33.78 11.06 9.50
C PHE A 13 -32.45 10.37 9.15
N LEU A 14 -32.13 9.25 9.83
CA LEU A 14 -31.42 8.12 9.22
C LEU A 14 -31.56 6.83 10.06
N LEU A 15 -31.56 5.72 9.34
CA LEU A 15 -32.09 4.40 9.66
C LEU A 15 -31.35 3.59 10.74
N LEU A 16 -32.13 2.86 11.55
CA LEU A 16 -31.72 1.73 12.38
C LEU A 16 -31.82 0.43 11.57
N ALA A 17 -30.72 -0.34 11.51
CA ALA A 17 -30.71 -1.71 11.03
C ALA A 17 -30.94 -2.69 12.19
N SER A 18 -31.97 -3.52 12.06
CA SER A 18 -32.33 -4.58 13.01
C SER A 18 -31.68 -5.89 12.59
N ALA A 19 -30.84 -6.47 13.44
CA ALA A 19 -30.38 -7.85 13.31
C ALA A 19 -31.43 -8.80 13.91
N ALA A 20 -31.97 -9.70 13.09
CA ALA A 20 -32.83 -10.79 13.53
C ALA A 20 -32.03 -12.10 13.53
N ALA A 21 -31.89 -12.68 14.71
CA ALA A 21 -31.38 -14.02 14.94
C ALA A 21 -32.42 -15.07 14.58
N CYS A 22 -32.02 -16.13 13.87
CA CYS A 22 -32.73 -17.39 13.84
C CYS A 22 -31.78 -18.53 14.21
N SER A 23 -32.07 -19.11 15.37
CA SER A 23 -31.59 -20.38 15.89
C SER A 23 -32.06 -21.55 15.00
N GLY A 24 -31.22 -22.55 14.78
CA GLY A 24 -31.55 -23.76 14.03
C GLY A 24 -30.54 -24.87 14.26
N ASN A 25 -31.00 -25.91 14.96
CA ASN A 25 -30.31 -27.09 15.47
C ASN A 25 -29.29 -27.79 14.56
N SER A 26 -28.20 -28.22 15.20
CA SER A 26 -27.27 -29.27 14.80
C SER A 26 -27.94 -30.65 14.69
N SER A 27 -27.71 -31.36 13.59
CA SER A 27 -27.84 -32.81 13.50
C SER A 27 -26.71 -33.34 12.62
N LYS A 28 -25.87 -34.18 13.22
CA LYS A 28 -24.88 -35.02 12.55
C LYS A 28 -25.63 -36.09 11.75
N ASP A 29 -25.27 -36.25 10.49
CA ASP A 29 -25.39 -37.54 9.80
C ASP A 29 -24.26 -37.65 8.77
N ASP A 30 -23.48 -38.73 8.93
CA ASP A 30 -22.44 -39.19 8.02
C ASP A 30 -23.08 -39.81 6.77
N GLY A 31 -22.72 -39.32 5.57
CA GLY A 31 -23.23 -39.87 4.31
C GLY A 31 -22.36 -39.50 3.11
N ALA A 32 -21.67 -40.49 2.56
CA ALA A 32 -20.77 -40.38 1.41
C ALA A 32 -21.51 -40.27 0.06
N GLY A 33 -20.93 -39.50 -0.89
CA GLY A 33 -21.02 -39.78 -2.34
C GLY A 33 -21.74 -38.75 -3.22
N GLY A 34 -21.05 -38.25 -4.26
CA GLY A 34 -21.69 -37.68 -5.46
C GLY A 34 -21.04 -36.42 -6.03
N GLY A 35 -19.95 -36.57 -6.79
CA GLY A 35 -19.34 -35.49 -7.56
C GLY A 35 -20.27 -35.02 -8.69
N SER A 36 -20.58 -33.72 -8.71
CA SER A 36 -21.30 -33.08 -9.81
C SER A 36 -20.30 -32.68 -10.89
N ASN A 37 -20.01 -33.61 -11.80
CA ASN A 37 -19.33 -33.29 -13.06
C ASN A 37 -20.32 -32.55 -13.97
N GLY A 38 -20.23 -31.22 -13.99
CA GLY A 38 -20.83 -30.41 -15.04
C GLY A 38 -20.07 -30.62 -16.35
N SER A 39 -20.45 -31.64 -17.13
CA SER A 39 -20.13 -31.67 -18.55
C SER A 39 -21.21 -30.90 -19.29
N ALA A 40 -20.98 -29.61 -19.50
CA ALA A 40 -21.83 -28.76 -20.32
C ALA A 40 -21.53 -29.05 -21.80
N CYS A 41 -22.20 -30.06 -22.37
CA CYS A 41 -22.08 -30.52 -23.76
C CYS A 41 -20.70 -31.07 -24.21
N THR A 42 -20.71 -31.89 -25.25
CA THR A 42 -19.48 -32.44 -25.87
C THR A 42 -18.97 -31.44 -26.89
N ALA A 43 -17.73 -30.98 -26.78
CA ALA A 43 -17.12 -30.03 -27.70
C ALA A 43 -17.39 -30.39 -29.17
N GLY A 44 -17.93 -29.44 -29.94
CA GLY A 44 -18.31 -29.61 -31.34
C GLY A 44 -19.61 -30.39 -31.59
N ALA A 45 -20.25 -30.98 -30.58
CA ALA A 45 -21.53 -31.66 -30.75
C ALA A 45 -22.63 -30.64 -31.09
N SER A 46 -23.41 -30.96 -32.11
CA SER A 46 -24.57 -30.18 -32.55
C SER A 46 -25.85 -30.77 -31.98
N ARG A 47 -26.73 -29.94 -31.44
CA ARG A 47 -28.08 -30.35 -31.00
C ARG A 47 -29.13 -29.35 -31.43
N CYS A 48 -30.36 -29.84 -31.55
CA CYS A 48 -31.51 -29.01 -31.83
C CYS A 48 -32.13 -28.50 -30.53
N ASP A 49 -32.30 -27.19 -30.42
CA ASP A 49 -33.06 -26.52 -29.37
C ASP A 49 -34.11 -25.62 -30.03
N GLY A 50 -35.31 -26.18 -30.23
CA GLY A 50 -36.34 -25.58 -31.07
C GLY A 50 -35.90 -25.47 -32.52
N LEU A 51 -35.92 -24.25 -33.08
CA LEU A 51 -35.42 -23.95 -34.43
C LEU A 51 -33.90 -23.72 -34.48
N ASN A 52 -33.20 -23.70 -33.34
CA ASN A 52 -31.78 -23.40 -33.32
C ASN A 52 -30.94 -24.67 -33.34
N VAL A 53 -29.97 -24.72 -34.25
CA VAL A 53 -28.82 -25.63 -34.19
C VAL A 53 -27.81 -25.00 -33.25
N LYS A 54 -27.64 -25.61 -32.08
CA LYS A 54 -26.63 -25.22 -31.09
C LYS A 54 -25.41 -26.12 -31.22
N VAL A 55 -24.23 -25.52 -31.22
CA VAL A 55 -22.95 -26.24 -31.18
C VAL A 55 -22.22 -25.90 -29.90
N CYS A 56 -21.73 -26.95 -29.25
CA CYS A 56 -20.87 -26.81 -28.10
C CYS A 56 -19.51 -26.23 -28.48
N ASN A 57 -19.05 -25.20 -27.77
CA ASN A 57 -17.71 -24.65 -27.94
C ASN A 57 -16.61 -25.69 -27.68
N GLU A 58 -15.39 -25.41 -28.14
CA GLU A 58 -14.27 -26.37 -28.11
C GLU A 58 -13.88 -26.82 -26.69
N ASP A 59 -14.14 -25.99 -25.68
CA ASP A 59 -13.86 -26.27 -24.28
C ASP A 59 -15.02 -26.97 -23.55
N GLY A 60 -16.16 -27.20 -24.20
CA GLY A 60 -17.28 -27.93 -23.61
C GLY A 60 -17.89 -27.21 -22.41
N THR A 61 -17.95 -25.87 -22.47
CA THR A 61 -18.43 -25.02 -21.38
C THR A 61 -19.69 -24.22 -21.75
N ALA A 62 -19.93 -23.96 -23.03
CA ALA A 62 -21.05 -23.18 -23.52
C ALA A 62 -21.52 -23.62 -24.91
N GLU A 63 -22.79 -23.36 -25.20
CA GLU A 63 -23.36 -23.59 -26.51
C GLU A 63 -23.58 -22.26 -27.24
N THR A 64 -23.14 -22.20 -28.49
CA THR A 64 -23.43 -21.09 -29.39
C THR A 64 -24.44 -21.51 -30.43
N ILE A 65 -25.35 -20.61 -30.80
CA ILE A 65 -26.26 -20.83 -31.94
C ILE A 65 -25.43 -20.76 -33.21
N GLN A 66 -25.27 -21.90 -33.90
CA GLN A 66 -24.55 -21.96 -35.17
C GLN A 66 -25.47 -21.56 -36.33
N ALA A 67 -26.74 -21.96 -36.26
CA ALA A 67 -27.74 -21.63 -37.25
C ALA A 67 -29.14 -21.64 -36.63
N THR A 68 -30.03 -20.80 -37.14
CA THR A 68 -31.47 -20.86 -36.87
C THR A 68 -32.16 -21.30 -38.15
N CYS A 69 -32.91 -22.40 -38.07
CA CYS A 69 -33.61 -22.98 -39.21
C CYS A 69 -34.66 -22.01 -39.74
N LEU A 70 -34.79 -21.97 -41.07
CA LEU A 70 -35.83 -21.18 -41.72
C LEU A 70 -37.22 -21.71 -41.35
N PRO A 71 -38.29 -20.92 -41.48
CA PRO A 71 -39.66 -21.43 -41.24
C PRO A 71 -40.05 -22.62 -42.13
N SER A 72 -39.39 -22.81 -43.27
CA SER A 72 -39.53 -24.01 -44.13
C SER A 72 -38.63 -25.17 -43.72
N GLN A 73 -37.90 -25.06 -42.61
CA GLN A 73 -36.96 -26.07 -42.13
C GLN A 73 -37.27 -26.45 -40.68
N SER A 74 -37.09 -27.73 -40.34
CA SER A 74 -37.06 -28.19 -38.95
C SER A 74 -35.63 -28.54 -38.53
N CYS A 75 -35.31 -28.28 -37.26
CA CYS A 75 -34.06 -28.76 -36.71
C CYS A 75 -34.21 -30.25 -36.37
N SER A 76 -33.50 -31.10 -37.11
CA SER A 76 -33.44 -32.55 -36.91
C SER A 76 -31.99 -33.01 -36.95
N ASP A 77 -31.60 -33.84 -35.98
CA ASP A 77 -30.25 -34.41 -35.86
C ASP A 77 -29.12 -33.35 -35.81
N GLY A 78 -29.37 -32.20 -35.18
CA GLY A 78 -28.38 -31.12 -35.07
C GLY A 78 -28.14 -30.38 -36.39
N ALA A 79 -29.06 -30.45 -37.36
CA ALA A 79 -29.00 -29.69 -38.60
C ALA A 79 -30.39 -29.18 -39.02
N CYS A 80 -30.42 -28.09 -39.78
CA CYS A 80 -31.64 -27.63 -40.42
C CYS A 80 -31.94 -28.45 -41.66
N ARG A 81 -33.13 -29.05 -41.72
CA ARG A 81 -33.61 -29.82 -42.87
C ARG A 81 -34.91 -29.22 -43.36
N GLU A 82 -35.14 -29.20 -44.67
CA GLU A 82 -36.42 -28.75 -45.23
C GLU A 82 -37.57 -29.60 -44.67
N THR A 83 -38.56 -28.93 -44.06
CA THR A 83 -39.81 -29.53 -43.63
C THR A 83 -40.66 -29.74 -44.87
N ALA A 84 -40.89 -31.00 -45.23
CA ALA A 84 -41.78 -31.34 -46.33
C ALA A 84 -43.23 -30.94 -46.03
N CYS A 85 -43.62 -30.94 -44.75
CA CYS A 85 -44.93 -30.51 -44.27
C CYS A 85 -44.95 -30.33 -42.74
N VAL A 86 -46.02 -29.74 -42.16
CA VAL A 86 -46.09 -29.42 -40.72
C VAL A 86 -46.20 -30.70 -39.88
N PRO A 87 -45.37 -30.92 -38.85
CA PRO A 87 -45.36 -32.17 -38.09
C PRO A 87 -46.75 -32.58 -37.55
N ASN A 88 -47.08 -33.86 -37.73
CA ASN A 88 -48.35 -34.48 -37.34
C ASN A 88 -49.64 -33.93 -37.99
N THR A 89 -49.56 -32.97 -38.93
CA THR A 89 -50.76 -32.46 -39.62
C THR A 89 -51.15 -33.34 -40.81
N ARG A 90 -52.38 -33.15 -41.29
CA ARG A 90 -52.84 -33.72 -42.55
C ARG A 90 -52.91 -32.64 -43.61
N PHE A 91 -52.48 -32.95 -44.83
CA PHE A 91 -52.49 -32.03 -45.96
C PHE A 91 -52.91 -32.76 -47.25
N CYS A 92 -53.34 -32.01 -48.25
CA CYS A 92 -53.74 -32.56 -49.53
C CYS A 92 -52.56 -32.68 -50.50
N LYS A 93 -52.32 -33.89 -51.00
CA LYS A 93 -51.31 -34.17 -52.03
C LYS A 93 -51.82 -35.26 -52.98
N ASP A 94 -51.70 -35.00 -54.28
CA ASP A 94 -52.12 -35.91 -55.35
C ASP A 94 -53.59 -36.38 -55.23
N GLY A 95 -54.48 -35.46 -54.83
CA GLY A 95 -55.91 -35.75 -54.63
C GLY A 95 -56.24 -36.64 -53.43
N SER A 96 -55.26 -36.92 -52.57
CA SER A 96 -55.40 -37.72 -51.36
C SER A 96 -55.00 -36.92 -50.12
N VAL A 97 -55.47 -37.35 -48.95
CA VAL A 97 -55.05 -36.85 -47.64
C VAL A 97 -53.77 -37.56 -47.24
N TRP A 98 -52.70 -36.80 -47.00
CA TRP A 98 -51.43 -37.27 -46.47
C TRP A 98 -51.25 -36.78 -45.05
N ARG A 99 -50.52 -37.53 -44.22
CA ARG A 99 -50.17 -37.15 -42.86
C ARG A 99 -48.65 -37.03 -42.73
N CYS A 100 -48.20 -35.90 -42.21
CA CYS A 100 -46.80 -35.68 -41.86
C CYS A 100 -46.41 -36.52 -40.66
N ASP A 101 -45.19 -37.04 -40.67
CA ASP A 101 -44.61 -37.64 -39.48
C ASP A 101 -44.36 -36.59 -38.38
N SER A 102 -43.87 -37.05 -37.23
CA SER A 102 -43.63 -36.20 -36.07
C SER A 102 -42.45 -35.24 -36.23
N THR A 103 -41.63 -35.38 -37.27
CA THR A 103 -40.47 -34.51 -37.54
C THR A 103 -40.71 -33.56 -38.71
N GLY A 104 -41.79 -33.77 -39.48
CA GLY A 104 -42.15 -33.02 -40.68
C GLY A 104 -41.24 -33.29 -41.88
N GLY A 105 -40.31 -34.25 -41.75
CA GLY A 105 -39.36 -34.63 -42.79
C GLY A 105 -39.92 -35.67 -43.77
N GLY A 106 -40.98 -36.38 -43.39
CA GLY A 106 -41.66 -37.38 -44.21
C GLY A 106 -43.17 -37.28 -44.14
N SER A 107 -43.85 -37.82 -45.15
CA SER A 107 -45.31 -37.90 -45.22
C SER A 107 -45.75 -39.31 -45.59
N THR A 108 -46.83 -39.78 -44.96
CA THR A 108 -47.47 -41.06 -45.28
C THR A 108 -48.88 -40.82 -45.79
N LEU A 109 -49.33 -41.63 -46.74
CA LEU A 109 -50.70 -41.55 -47.26
C LEU A 109 -51.68 -41.92 -46.13
N ALA A 110 -52.55 -40.98 -45.74
CA ALA A 110 -53.52 -41.18 -44.69
C ALA A 110 -54.85 -41.72 -45.24
N GLN A 111 -55.32 -41.15 -46.36
CA GLN A 111 -56.57 -41.55 -47.02
C GLN A 111 -56.57 -41.15 -48.49
N SER A 112 -56.90 -42.07 -49.40
CA SER A 112 -57.22 -41.73 -50.79
C SER A 112 -58.69 -41.35 -50.94
N CYS A 113 -58.98 -40.23 -51.61
CA CYS A 113 -60.35 -39.78 -51.83
C CYS A 113 -61.03 -40.58 -52.96
N ALA A 114 -62.22 -41.10 -52.69
CA ALA A 114 -63.00 -41.85 -53.68
C ALA A 114 -63.48 -40.95 -54.83
N GLY A 115 -63.84 -41.54 -55.98
CA GLY A 115 -64.34 -40.78 -57.14
C GLY A 115 -65.54 -39.89 -56.77
N GLY A 116 -65.41 -38.59 -57.07
CA GLY A 116 -66.40 -37.56 -56.69
C GLY A 116 -66.13 -36.86 -55.34
N LEU A 117 -65.09 -37.26 -54.61
CA LEU A 117 -64.57 -36.55 -53.45
C LEU A 117 -63.24 -35.87 -53.80
N PHE A 118 -63.02 -34.69 -53.24
CA PHE A 118 -61.82 -33.88 -53.36
C PHE A 118 -61.14 -33.82 -52.01
N CYS A 119 -59.81 -33.88 -51.99
CA CYS A 119 -59.08 -33.55 -50.77
C CYS A 119 -59.23 -32.05 -50.52
N ARG A 120 -59.80 -31.67 -49.38
CA ARG A 120 -59.96 -30.29 -48.95
C ARG A 120 -59.17 -30.08 -47.66
N ASP A 121 -58.29 -29.08 -47.68
CA ASP A 121 -57.60 -28.58 -46.50
C ASP A 121 -58.42 -27.41 -45.94
N ALA A 122 -58.95 -27.56 -44.73
CA ALA A 122 -59.71 -26.52 -44.05
C ALA A 122 -59.27 -26.49 -42.58
N ASP A 123 -58.95 -25.30 -42.08
CA ASP A 123 -58.52 -25.09 -40.69
C ASP A 123 -57.30 -25.95 -40.26
N GLY A 124 -56.42 -26.31 -41.21
CA GLY A 124 -55.21 -27.09 -40.95
C GLY A 124 -55.41 -28.61 -40.84
N ASP A 125 -56.59 -29.11 -41.22
CA ASP A 125 -56.85 -30.55 -41.37
C ASP A 125 -57.39 -30.89 -42.76
N ALA A 126 -56.66 -31.76 -43.46
CA ALA A 126 -57.09 -32.26 -44.76
C ALA A 126 -58.06 -33.45 -44.61
N THR A 127 -59.22 -33.34 -45.28
CA THR A 127 -60.24 -34.39 -45.33
C THR A 127 -60.79 -34.57 -46.74
N CYS A 128 -61.27 -35.77 -47.08
CA CYS A 128 -61.97 -36.01 -48.33
C CYS A 128 -63.40 -35.46 -48.25
N SER A 129 -63.72 -34.48 -49.09
CA SER A 129 -64.99 -33.74 -49.11
C SER A 129 -65.64 -33.83 -50.49
N ALA A 130 -66.98 -33.85 -50.57
CA ALA A 130 -67.70 -33.77 -51.84
C ALA A 130 -67.58 -32.39 -52.53
N GLN A 131 -67.07 -31.38 -51.82
CA GLN A 131 -66.86 -30.02 -52.29
C GLN A 131 -65.38 -29.65 -52.19
N ALA A 132 -64.79 -29.20 -53.30
CA ALA A 132 -63.42 -28.69 -53.39
C ALA A 132 -63.27 -27.25 -52.86
N CYS A 133 -64.31 -26.42 -52.99
CA CYS A 133 -64.37 -25.03 -52.50
C CYS A 133 -65.82 -24.62 -52.24
N PHE A 134 -66.08 -23.52 -51.50
CA PHE A 134 -67.44 -23.03 -51.33
C PHE A 134 -67.93 -22.37 -52.63
N ALA A 135 -69.18 -22.65 -53.01
CA ALA A 135 -69.76 -22.16 -54.26
C ALA A 135 -69.60 -20.64 -54.40
N SER A 136 -69.03 -20.17 -55.52
CA SER A 136 -68.73 -18.76 -55.83
C SER A 136 -67.69 -18.07 -54.94
N GLU A 137 -67.00 -18.80 -54.07
CA GLU A 137 -65.91 -18.25 -53.26
C GLU A 137 -64.72 -17.88 -54.16
N PRO A 138 -64.12 -16.68 -53.99
CA PRO A 138 -62.93 -16.29 -54.73
C PRO A 138 -61.75 -17.20 -54.33
N LEU A 139 -61.02 -17.72 -55.32
CA LEU A 139 -59.89 -18.60 -55.11
C LEU A 139 -58.84 -18.45 -56.21
N CYS A 140 -57.61 -18.86 -55.90
CA CYS A 140 -56.51 -18.88 -56.84
C CYS A 140 -56.30 -20.27 -57.42
N ASN A 141 -56.25 -20.36 -58.75
CA ASN A 141 -55.81 -21.55 -59.46
C ASN A 141 -54.48 -21.24 -60.15
N GLY A 142 -53.36 -21.47 -59.46
CA GLY A 142 -52.07 -20.96 -59.88
C GLY A 142 -52.03 -19.42 -59.86
N SER A 143 -51.61 -18.80 -60.97
CA SER A 143 -51.62 -17.33 -61.14
C SER A 143 -53.00 -16.76 -61.50
N VAL A 144 -54.02 -17.61 -61.70
CA VAL A 144 -55.34 -17.17 -62.15
C VAL A 144 -56.27 -16.92 -60.97
N ALA A 145 -56.68 -15.67 -60.80
CA ALA A 145 -57.77 -15.24 -59.92
C ALA A 145 -59.12 -15.66 -60.52
N THR A 146 -59.83 -16.56 -59.84
CA THR A 146 -61.15 -17.06 -60.28
C THR A 146 -62.08 -17.25 -59.09
N VAL A 147 -63.26 -17.81 -59.33
CA VAL A 147 -64.23 -18.18 -58.29
C VAL A 147 -64.53 -19.67 -58.38
N CYS A 148 -64.91 -20.29 -57.27
CA CYS A 148 -65.37 -21.66 -57.24
C CYS A 148 -66.65 -21.83 -58.07
N GLN A 149 -66.78 -22.96 -58.77
CA GLN A 149 -68.02 -23.34 -59.44
C GLN A 149 -69.18 -23.42 -58.44
N ALA A 150 -70.40 -23.12 -58.90
CA ALA A 150 -71.60 -23.17 -58.05
C ALA A 150 -71.86 -24.56 -57.43
N THR A 151 -71.34 -25.62 -58.04
CA THR A 151 -71.42 -27.00 -57.55
C THR A 151 -70.40 -27.31 -56.44
N GLY A 152 -69.46 -26.41 -56.17
CA GLY A 152 -68.32 -26.65 -55.28
C GLY A 152 -67.25 -27.57 -55.88
N ALA A 153 -67.34 -27.93 -57.16
CA ALA A 153 -66.47 -28.93 -57.79
C ALA A 153 -65.05 -28.44 -58.16
N GLY A 154 -64.70 -27.20 -57.81
CA GLY A 154 -63.37 -26.61 -58.10
C GLY A 154 -63.45 -25.23 -58.77
N PRO A 155 -62.31 -24.67 -59.24
CA PRO A 155 -62.27 -23.39 -59.93
C PRO A 155 -63.17 -23.36 -61.16
N ARG A 156 -63.88 -22.25 -61.37
CA ARG A 156 -64.61 -21.99 -62.61
C ARG A 156 -63.60 -21.81 -63.75
N PRO A 157 -63.78 -22.46 -64.91
CA PRO A 157 -62.95 -22.20 -66.09
C PRO A 157 -63.01 -20.70 -66.45
N GLY A 158 -61.83 -20.12 -66.72
CA GLY A 158 -61.67 -18.66 -66.88
C GLY A 158 -61.23 -17.97 -65.59
N GLY A 159 -60.97 -16.67 -65.67
CA GLY A 159 -60.43 -15.85 -64.58
C GLY A 159 -59.46 -14.79 -65.12
N THR A 160 -58.81 -14.07 -64.23
CA THR A 160 -57.76 -13.08 -64.56
C THR A 160 -56.40 -13.69 -64.24
N ASP A 161 -55.53 -13.84 -65.24
CA ASP A 161 -54.14 -14.27 -65.00
C ASP A 161 -53.33 -13.10 -64.45
N CYS A 162 -53.02 -13.15 -63.17
CA CYS A 162 -52.30 -12.08 -62.49
C CYS A 162 -50.85 -11.93 -62.99
N SER A 163 -50.28 -12.98 -63.59
CA SER A 163 -48.90 -12.92 -64.08
C SER A 163 -48.74 -12.00 -65.30
N GLU A 164 -49.81 -11.77 -66.08
CA GLU A 164 -49.79 -10.86 -67.23
C GLU A 164 -49.58 -9.39 -66.82
N THR A 165 -49.95 -9.02 -65.59
CA THR A 165 -49.79 -7.67 -65.04
C THR A 165 -48.65 -7.56 -64.03
N GLY A 166 -47.85 -8.62 -63.86
CA GLY A 166 -46.79 -8.66 -62.83
C GLY A 166 -47.31 -8.74 -61.40
N GLN A 167 -48.55 -9.18 -61.23
CA GLN A 167 -49.23 -9.37 -59.96
C GLN A 167 -49.23 -10.85 -59.55
N ALA A 168 -49.49 -11.13 -58.28
CA ALA A 168 -49.70 -12.48 -57.79
C ALA A 168 -51.15 -12.69 -57.37
N CYS A 169 -51.67 -13.90 -57.58
CA CYS A 169 -53.01 -14.24 -57.13
C CYS A 169 -52.98 -14.49 -55.61
N TYR A 170 -53.81 -13.76 -54.87
CA TYR A 170 -54.02 -13.98 -53.45
C TYR A 170 -55.51 -13.91 -53.13
N GLN A 171 -56.05 -14.98 -52.51
CA GLN A 171 -57.47 -15.10 -52.13
C GLN A 171 -58.45 -14.79 -53.28
N GLY A 172 -58.08 -15.14 -54.52
CA GLY A 172 -58.89 -14.94 -55.72
C GLY A 172 -58.85 -13.53 -56.31
N GLU A 173 -57.90 -12.69 -55.91
CA GLU A 173 -57.64 -11.36 -56.49
C GLU A 173 -56.18 -11.23 -56.97
N CYS A 174 -55.95 -10.39 -57.98
CA CYS A 174 -54.59 -10.03 -58.40
C CYS A 174 -54.06 -8.86 -57.56
N ARG A 175 -52.95 -9.08 -56.86
CA ARG A 175 -52.30 -8.07 -56.01
C ARG A 175 -50.87 -7.83 -56.44
N ASP A 176 -50.39 -6.60 -56.23
CA ASP A 176 -49.02 -6.23 -56.52
C ASP A 176 -48.04 -7.03 -55.65
N VAL A 177 -46.95 -7.46 -56.27
CA VAL A 177 -45.85 -8.14 -55.60
C VAL A 177 -45.04 -7.08 -54.83
N SER A 178 -45.15 -7.08 -53.51
CA SER A 178 -44.50 -6.11 -52.60
C SER A 178 -43.07 -6.51 -52.24
N CYS A 179 -42.74 -7.79 -52.37
CA CYS A 179 -41.41 -8.34 -52.11
C CYS A 179 -41.19 -9.64 -52.93
N THR A 180 -39.94 -10.05 -53.11
CA THR A 180 -39.66 -11.33 -53.78
C THR A 180 -39.91 -12.49 -52.82
N ALA A 181 -40.71 -13.46 -53.26
CA ALA A 181 -41.08 -14.64 -52.50
C ALA A 181 -39.89 -15.29 -51.76
N GLY A 182 -40.02 -15.45 -50.44
CA GLY A 182 -39.00 -16.07 -49.59
C GLY A 182 -37.80 -15.17 -49.25
N MET A 183 -37.70 -13.95 -49.78
CA MET A 183 -36.66 -13.01 -49.36
C MET A 183 -36.95 -12.40 -48.00
N LYS A 184 -35.89 -12.14 -47.23
CA LYS A 184 -35.95 -11.37 -46.00
C LYS A 184 -35.83 -9.89 -46.33
N VAL A 185 -36.68 -9.07 -45.72
CA VAL A 185 -36.68 -7.62 -45.89
C VAL A 185 -36.68 -6.95 -44.52
N CYS A 186 -35.96 -5.83 -44.40
CA CYS A 186 -36.00 -5.01 -43.19
C CYS A 186 -37.15 -4.00 -43.29
N GLN A 187 -38.10 -4.06 -42.37
CA GLN A 187 -39.19 -3.09 -42.25
C GLN A 187 -39.34 -2.71 -40.79
N HIS A 188 -39.48 -1.42 -40.49
CA HIS A 188 -39.66 -0.94 -39.12
C HIS A 188 -38.59 -1.44 -38.13
N ASP A 189 -37.33 -1.49 -38.59
CA ASP A 189 -36.17 -2.00 -37.84
C ASP A 189 -36.18 -3.51 -37.51
N ASP A 190 -37.16 -4.26 -38.00
CA ASP A 190 -37.30 -5.71 -37.84
C ASP A 190 -37.07 -6.50 -39.14
N VAL A 191 -36.84 -7.80 -39.01
CA VAL A 191 -36.72 -8.71 -40.14
C VAL A 191 -38.09 -9.30 -40.47
N TYR A 192 -38.55 -9.11 -41.69
CA TYR A 192 -39.76 -9.74 -42.23
C TYR A 192 -39.41 -10.78 -43.30
N LEU A 193 -40.21 -11.84 -43.40
CA LEU A 193 -40.16 -12.82 -44.47
C LEU A 193 -41.25 -12.54 -45.48
N CYS A 194 -40.87 -12.46 -46.75
CA CYS A 194 -41.83 -12.33 -47.83
C CYS A 194 -42.59 -13.64 -48.08
N ALA A 195 -43.92 -13.57 -48.11
CA ALA A 195 -44.79 -14.71 -48.42
C ALA A 195 -44.47 -15.30 -49.80
N GLN A 196 -44.77 -16.58 -50.03
CA GLN A 196 -44.42 -17.26 -51.29
C GLN A 196 -45.09 -16.66 -52.54
N ASN A 197 -46.21 -15.97 -52.38
CA ASN A 197 -46.87 -15.23 -53.45
C ASN A 197 -46.29 -13.82 -53.64
N GLY A 198 -45.39 -13.36 -52.77
CA GLY A 198 -44.75 -12.05 -52.85
C GLY A 198 -45.64 -10.86 -52.47
N THR A 199 -46.87 -11.08 -51.99
CA THR A 199 -47.82 -9.97 -51.74
C THR A 199 -47.80 -9.49 -50.30
N ASP A 200 -47.47 -10.37 -49.36
CA ASP A 200 -47.51 -10.10 -47.93
C ASP A 200 -46.16 -10.38 -47.27
N THR A 201 -45.91 -9.73 -46.15
CA THR A 201 -44.75 -9.94 -45.29
C THR A 201 -45.20 -10.41 -43.92
N SER A 202 -44.52 -11.38 -43.34
CA SER A 202 -44.71 -11.79 -41.94
C SER A 202 -43.47 -11.45 -41.12
N LEU A 203 -43.66 -10.99 -39.89
CA LEU A 203 -42.57 -10.72 -38.96
C LEU A 203 -41.79 -12.02 -38.73
N LEU A 204 -40.52 -12.04 -39.09
CA LEU A 204 -39.62 -13.19 -38.93
C LEU A 204 -38.79 -13.05 -37.65
N ALA A 205 -38.28 -11.85 -37.37
CA ALA A 205 -37.55 -11.55 -36.13
C ALA A 205 -37.77 -10.08 -35.75
N ASP A 206 -38.13 -9.89 -34.48
CA ASP A 206 -38.24 -8.59 -33.79
C ASP A 206 -36.85 -8.23 -33.25
N CYS A 207 -36.23 -7.18 -33.79
CA CYS A 207 -34.91 -6.73 -33.41
C CYS A 207 -35.01 -5.90 -32.13
N ARG A 208 -34.21 -6.25 -31.13
CA ARG A 208 -34.23 -5.57 -29.83
C ARG A 208 -33.76 -4.11 -29.93
N ASP A 209 -34.00 -3.33 -28.89
CA ASP A 209 -33.53 -1.93 -28.79
C ASP A 209 -32.00 -1.77 -28.96
N ASP A 210 -31.22 -2.84 -28.70
CA ASP A 210 -29.77 -2.91 -28.90
C ASP A 210 -29.36 -3.60 -30.21
N GLU A 211 -30.31 -3.86 -31.11
CA GLU A 211 -30.12 -4.45 -32.43
C GLU A 211 -30.65 -3.53 -33.54
N VAL A 212 -30.19 -3.77 -34.77
CA VAL A 212 -30.61 -3.08 -35.99
C VAL A 212 -30.78 -4.12 -37.09
N CYS A 213 -31.84 -4.00 -37.91
CA CYS A 213 -32.00 -4.86 -39.08
C CYS A 213 -31.00 -4.46 -40.17
N ASP A 214 -30.06 -5.36 -40.47
CA ASP A 214 -29.06 -5.17 -41.53
C ASP A 214 -29.62 -5.70 -42.87
N PRO A 215 -30.01 -4.84 -43.83
CA PRO A 215 -30.67 -5.29 -45.06
C PRO A 215 -29.75 -6.10 -45.97
N ALA A 216 -28.42 -6.00 -45.82
CA ALA A 216 -27.50 -6.82 -46.59
C ALA A 216 -27.52 -8.29 -46.13
N MET A 217 -27.85 -8.53 -44.86
CA MET A 217 -27.91 -9.87 -44.28
C MET A 217 -29.35 -10.38 -44.06
N GLY A 218 -30.33 -9.48 -44.04
CA GLY A 218 -31.72 -9.79 -43.67
C GLY A 218 -31.79 -10.37 -42.25
N ALA A 219 -31.07 -9.78 -41.30
CA ALA A 219 -30.95 -10.26 -39.93
C ALA A 219 -30.78 -9.11 -38.93
N CYS A 220 -31.25 -9.31 -37.69
CA CYS A 220 -30.95 -8.43 -36.57
C CYS A 220 -29.46 -8.56 -36.20
N ARG A 221 -28.79 -7.42 -36.04
CA ARG A 221 -27.40 -7.36 -35.58
C ARG A 221 -27.29 -6.38 -34.44
N ALA A 222 -26.38 -6.64 -33.50
CA ALA A 222 -26.07 -5.69 -32.45
C ALA A 222 -25.75 -4.31 -33.03
N LYS A 223 -26.40 -3.29 -32.48
CA LYS A 223 -26.14 -1.89 -32.78
C LYS A 223 -24.75 -1.53 -32.25
N VAL A 224 -23.82 -1.29 -33.17
CA VAL A 224 -22.42 -0.96 -32.84
C VAL A 224 -22.24 0.54 -32.60
N CYS A 225 -22.99 1.35 -33.33
CA CYS A 225 -22.88 2.80 -33.30
C CYS A 225 -24.18 3.47 -33.76
N ASP A 226 -24.29 4.78 -33.52
CA ASP A 226 -25.40 5.58 -34.05
C ASP A 226 -25.14 5.90 -35.53
N PRO A 227 -26.11 5.66 -36.44
CA PRO A 227 -25.95 5.89 -37.87
C PRO A 227 -25.35 7.27 -38.22
N GLY A 228 -24.31 7.26 -39.06
CA GLY A 228 -23.64 8.48 -39.53
C GLY A 228 -22.81 9.24 -38.49
N LYS A 229 -22.75 8.81 -37.23
CA LYS A 229 -21.85 9.42 -36.24
C LYS A 229 -20.40 9.07 -36.54
N SER A 230 -19.50 10.03 -36.33
CA SER A 230 -18.06 9.80 -36.41
C SER A 230 -17.48 9.45 -35.03
N ALA A 231 -16.52 8.53 -35.01
CA ALA A 231 -15.77 8.16 -33.80
C ALA A 231 -14.29 7.97 -34.14
N CYS A 232 -13.48 7.75 -33.11
CA CYS A 232 -12.06 7.47 -33.25
C CYS A 232 -11.79 5.98 -33.09
N ASP A 233 -11.16 5.40 -34.10
CA ASP A 233 -10.55 4.07 -34.04
C ASP A 233 -9.03 4.26 -34.14
N GLY A 234 -8.38 4.28 -32.97
CA GLY A 234 -6.97 4.67 -32.86
C GLY A 234 -6.70 6.10 -33.36
N SER A 235 -5.80 6.24 -34.34
CA SER A 235 -5.48 7.53 -34.97
C SER A 235 -6.47 7.97 -36.05
N ARG A 236 -7.51 7.17 -36.35
CA ARG A 236 -8.36 7.36 -37.51
C ARG A 236 -9.77 7.78 -37.11
N VAL A 237 -10.33 8.76 -37.83
CA VAL A 237 -11.75 9.09 -37.76
C VAL A 237 -12.52 8.11 -38.64
N THR A 238 -13.38 7.30 -38.06
CA THR A 238 -14.32 6.43 -38.78
C THR A 238 -15.75 6.98 -38.66
N THR A 239 -16.65 6.57 -39.56
CA THR A 239 -18.06 6.96 -39.56
C THR A 239 -18.92 5.71 -39.52
N CYS A 240 -19.95 5.71 -38.68
CA CYS A 240 -20.89 4.61 -38.58
C CYS A 240 -21.67 4.47 -39.88
N ASN A 241 -21.91 3.25 -40.36
CA ASN A 241 -22.75 3.02 -41.53
C ASN A 241 -24.19 3.52 -41.28
N GLU A 242 -24.98 3.61 -42.34
CA GLU A 242 -26.36 4.15 -42.26
C GLU A 242 -27.30 3.31 -41.39
N TYR A 243 -26.93 2.07 -41.07
CA TYR A 243 -27.73 1.13 -40.29
C TYR A 243 -27.30 1.02 -38.82
N GLY A 244 -26.16 1.58 -38.43
CA GLY A 244 -25.66 1.41 -37.06
C GLY A 244 -24.95 0.08 -36.78
N SER A 245 -24.87 -0.81 -37.78
CA SER A 245 -24.38 -2.18 -37.62
C SER A 245 -22.86 -2.33 -37.71
N ALA A 246 -22.16 -1.33 -38.26
CA ALA A 246 -20.70 -1.37 -38.42
C ALA A 246 -20.08 0.02 -38.66
N TRP A 247 -18.79 0.14 -38.35
CA TRP A 247 -17.96 1.28 -38.75
C TRP A 247 -17.51 1.13 -40.21
N LEU A 248 -17.64 2.20 -41.00
CA LEU A 248 -17.19 2.22 -42.39
C LEU A 248 -15.65 2.13 -42.47
N SER A 249 -15.16 1.42 -43.48
CA SER A 249 -13.73 1.24 -43.74
C SER A 249 -13.04 2.53 -44.22
N THR A 250 -13.81 3.50 -44.72
CA THR A 250 -13.34 4.85 -45.06
C THR A 250 -13.04 5.64 -43.79
N SER A 251 -11.76 5.86 -43.51
CA SER A 251 -11.34 6.61 -42.33
C SER A 251 -10.18 7.56 -42.62
N THR A 252 -10.25 8.73 -42.00
CA THR A 252 -9.21 9.78 -42.11
C THR A 252 -8.16 9.55 -41.04
N ASP A 253 -6.91 9.29 -41.43
CA ASP A 253 -5.80 9.12 -40.49
C ASP A 253 -5.28 10.49 -40.01
N CYS A 254 -5.54 10.82 -38.74
CA CYS A 254 -5.10 12.06 -38.15
C CYS A 254 -3.57 12.11 -37.99
N GLY A 255 -2.93 10.95 -37.79
CA GLY A 255 -1.49 10.84 -37.61
C GLY A 255 -0.71 11.32 -38.84
N ALA A 256 -1.24 11.12 -40.05
CA ALA A 256 -0.65 11.58 -41.30
C ALA A 256 -0.48 13.11 -41.39
N THR A 257 -1.21 13.87 -40.55
CA THR A 257 -1.15 15.34 -40.49
C THR A 257 -0.58 15.87 -39.17
N GLY A 258 -0.02 15.00 -38.32
CA GLY A 258 0.45 15.38 -36.97
C GLY A 258 -0.68 15.75 -36.00
N ASN A 259 -1.91 15.30 -36.29
CA ASN A 259 -3.09 15.50 -35.45
C ASN A 259 -3.41 14.21 -34.69
N VAL A 260 -4.19 14.33 -33.62
CA VAL A 260 -4.77 13.22 -32.85
C VAL A 260 -6.26 13.11 -33.14
N CYS A 261 -6.80 11.89 -33.19
CA CYS A 261 -8.24 11.71 -33.27
C CYS A 261 -8.85 11.93 -31.88
N ALA A 262 -9.67 12.96 -31.75
CA ALA A 262 -10.37 13.28 -30.51
C ALA A 262 -11.82 13.63 -30.81
N SER A 263 -12.75 12.86 -30.22
CA SER A 263 -14.20 13.02 -30.40
C SER A 263 -14.66 12.93 -31.86
N GLY A 264 -14.13 11.99 -32.64
CA GLY A 264 -14.52 11.77 -34.03
C GLY A 264 -14.02 12.85 -35.00
N SER A 265 -12.94 13.57 -34.65
CA SER A 265 -12.32 14.58 -35.51
C SER A 265 -10.81 14.64 -35.29
N CYS A 266 -10.05 15.02 -36.33
CA CYS A 266 -8.62 15.26 -36.20
C CYS A 266 -8.36 16.63 -35.58
N LYS A 267 -7.74 16.65 -34.39
CA LYS A 267 -7.37 17.86 -33.66
C LYS A 267 -5.85 17.95 -33.52
N LYS A 268 -5.32 19.17 -33.48
CA LYS A 268 -3.90 19.39 -33.22
C LYS A 268 -3.55 18.87 -31.83
N GLN A 269 -2.49 18.07 -31.73
CA GLN A 269 -1.95 17.68 -30.44
C GLN A 269 -1.25 18.89 -29.81
N VAL A 270 -1.76 19.34 -28.66
CA VAL A 270 -1.24 20.49 -27.91
C VAL A 270 -0.16 20.04 -26.92
N CYS A 271 -0.30 18.84 -26.37
CA CYS A 271 0.66 18.28 -25.41
C CYS A 271 0.60 16.74 -25.38
N SER A 272 1.49 16.10 -24.63
CA SER A 272 1.53 14.63 -24.52
C SER A 272 0.32 14.11 -23.73
N PRO A 273 -0.38 13.04 -24.18
CA PRO A 273 -1.60 12.58 -23.55
C PRO A 273 -1.38 12.19 -22.08
N ASN A 274 -2.34 12.55 -21.22
CA ASN A 274 -2.30 12.30 -19.77
C ASN A 274 -1.04 12.81 -19.05
N ARG A 275 -0.30 13.77 -19.62
CA ARG A 275 0.83 14.41 -18.93
C ARG A 275 0.42 15.73 -18.33
N SER A 276 1.10 16.12 -17.25
CA SER A 276 1.13 17.51 -16.80
C SER A 276 2.47 18.16 -17.09
N PHE A 277 2.45 19.45 -17.36
CA PHE A 277 3.61 20.25 -17.76
C PHE A 277 3.52 21.65 -17.15
N CYS A 278 4.67 22.33 -17.07
CA CYS A 278 4.77 23.68 -16.55
C CYS A 278 4.63 24.70 -17.68
N ASN A 279 3.71 25.64 -17.51
CA ASN A 279 3.59 26.78 -18.40
C ASN A 279 3.31 28.04 -17.58
N ASP A 280 4.14 29.08 -17.77
CA ASP A 280 4.05 30.36 -17.07
C ASP A 280 3.97 30.24 -15.53
N GLY A 281 4.73 29.30 -14.94
CA GLY A 281 4.75 29.08 -13.49
C GLY A 281 3.51 28.35 -12.93
N ALA A 282 2.66 27.82 -13.79
CA ALA A 282 1.48 27.03 -13.42
C ALA A 282 1.55 25.61 -14.00
N VAL A 283 0.86 24.68 -13.34
CA VAL A 283 0.73 23.28 -13.75
C VAL A 283 -0.48 23.17 -14.68
N TYR A 284 -0.25 22.69 -15.90
CA TYR A 284 -1.29 22.33 -16.85
C TYR A 284 -1.36 20.82 -17.00
N SER A 285 -2.56 20.29 -17.23
CA SER A 285 -2.80 18.86 -17.45
C SER A 285 -3.42 18.62 -18.82
N CYS A 286 -2.89 17.65 -19.55
CA CYS A 286 -3.39 17.22 -20.86
C CYS A 286 -4.51 16.21 -20.71
N ASP A 287 -5.51 16.30 -21.58
CA ASP A 287 -6.51 15.24 -21.69
C ASP A 287 -5.88 13.91 -22.18
N SER A 288 -6.69 12.85 -22.21
CA SER A 288 -6.26 11.52 -22.64
C SER A 288 -5.88 11.41 -24.12
N THR A 289 -6.11 12.46 -24.90
CA THR A 289 -5.74 12.55 -26.31
C THR A 289 -4.59 13.52 -26.57
N GLY A 290 -4.21 14.35 -25.59
CA GLY A 290 -3.27 15.44 -25.76
C GLY A 290 -3.82 16.61 -26.58
N SER A 291 -5.12 16.66 -26.87
CA SER A 291 -5.73 17.66 -27.75
C SER A 291 -6.14 18.95 -27.01
N LEU A 292 -6.31 18.86 -25.69
CA LEU A 292 -6.61 19.98 -24.81
C LEU A 292 -5.65 19.96 -23.62
N SER A 293 -5.26 21.15 -23.17
CA SER A 293 -4.59 21.38 -21.90
C SER A 293 -5.48 22.25 -21.02
N THR A 294 -5.70 21.84 -19.77
CA THR A 294 -6.42 22.62 -18.78
C THR A 294 -5.47 23.06 -17.67
N LEU A 295 -5.68 24.27 -17.15
CA LEU A 295 -4.96 24.73 -15.96
C LEU A 295 -5.36 23.83 -14.79
N SER A 296 -4.39 23.13 -14.22
CA SER A 296 -4.58 22.26 -13.07
C SER A 296 -4.37 23.02 -11.77
N GLU A 297 -3.29 23.81 -11.68
CA GLU A 297 -2.92 24.54 -10.48
C GLU A 297 -2.02 25.74 -10.82
N THR A 298 -2.17 26.88 -10.12
CA THR A 298 -1.24 28.01 -10.21
C THR A 298 -0.30 27.99 -9.00
N CYS A 299 1.01 27.93 -9.23
CA CYS A 299 1.97 27.90 -8.13
C CYS A 299 2.14 29.31 -7.54
N ASN A 300 2.00 29.45 -6.22
CA ASN A 300 2.20 30.72 -5.56
C ASN A 300 3.69 31.09 -5.59
N PRO A 301 4.11 32.16 -6.28
CA PRO A 301 5.53 32.46 -6.51
C PRO A 301 6.30 32.77 -5.21
N GLN A 302 5.62 33.09 -4.11
CA GLN A 302 6.29 33.30 -2.82
C GLN A 302 6.78 31.98 -2.20
N TRP A 303 6.06 30.88 -2.43
CA TRP A 303 6.25 29.63 -1.68
C TRP A 303 6.49 28.41 -2.56
N TYR A 304 6.13 28.48 -3.84
CA TYR A 304 6.19 27.37 -4.78
C TYR A 304 6.65 27.83 -6.16
N HIS A 305 7.27 26.91 -6.91
CA HIS A 305 7.53 27.01 -8.33
C HIS A 305 6.99 25.77 -9.03
N CYS A 306 6.68 25.88 -10.32
CA CYS A 306 6.31 24.71 -11.11
C CYS A 306 7.55 23.91 -11.44
N ALA A 307 7.57 22.63 -11.06
CA ALA A 307 8.64 21.70 -11.36
C ALA A 307 8.09 20.52 -12.19
N GLU A 308 8.86 20.08 -13.20
CA GLU A 308 8.55 18.90 -14.00
C GLU A 308 9.39 17.71 -13.53
N TYR A 309 8.74 16.58 -13.26
CA TYR A 309 9.40 15.31 -12.94
C TYR A 309 8.90 14.21 -13.89
N SER A 310 9.74 13.88 -14.88
CA SER A 310 9.51 12.84 -15.89
C SER A 310 8.25 13.05 -16.76
N SER A 311 7.07 12.78 -16.22
CA SER A 311 5.78 12.79 -16.92
C SER A 311 4.69 13.63 -16.24
N TYR A 312 4.99 14.23 -15.08
CA TYR A 312 4.06 15.11 -14.39
C TYR A 312 4.76 16.38 -13.91
N ALA A 313 4.01 17.47 -13.89
CA ALA A 313 4.36 18.74 -13.27
C ALA A 313 3.57 18.92 -11.96
N TYR A 314 4.18 19.61 -11.00
CA TYR A 314 3.58 19.95 -9.71
C TYR A 314 4.17 21.25 -9.15
N CYS A 315 3.49 21.88 -8.19
CA CYS A 315 4.02 23.01 -7.45
C CYS A 315 4.98 22.52 -6.36
N ALA A 316 6.28 22.62 -6.61
CA ALA A 316 7.33 22.28 -5.65
C ALA A 316 7.57 23.47 -4.71
N SER A 317 7.76 23.22 -3.41
CA SER A 317 8.06 24.29 -2.46
C SER A 317 9.42 24.91 -2.75
N ASN A 318 9.50 26.23 -2.72
CA ASN A 318 10.76 26.96 -2.79
C ASN A 318 11.61 26.58 -1.56
N GLN A 319 12.86 26.19 -1.79
CA GLN A 319 13.77 25.82 -0.70
C GLN A 319 14.45 27.04 -0.07
N CYS A 320 14.45 28.17 -0.79
CA CYS A 320 14.99 29.46 -0.38
C CYS A 320 14.28 30.58 -1.16
N HIS A 321 14.37 31.84 -0.72
CA HIS A 321 13.90 32.94 -1.57
C HIS A 321 14.95 33.26 -2.63
N ALA A 322 14.50 33.56 -3.84
CA ALA A 322 15.36 33.91 -4.96
C ALA A 322 16.37 35.01 -4.59
N GLY A 323 17.66 34.73 -4.79
CA GLY A 323 18.76 35.65 -4.46
C GLY A 323 19.26 35.59 -3.02
N ASP A 324 18.60 34.87 -2.11
CA ASP A 324 19.09 34.69 -0.74
C ASP A 324 20.43 33.93 -0.77
N VAL A 325 21.39 34.38 0.04
CA VAL A 325 22.66 33.69 0.25
C VAL A 325 22.58 32.92 1.56
N PHE A 326 22.93 31.63 1.54
CA PHE A 326 22.87 30.76 2.71
C PHE A 326 23.99 29.70 2.68
N CYS A 327 24.12 28.95 3.78
CA CYS A 327 25.06 27.84 3.89
C CYS A 327 24.36 26.51 3.62
N ASP A 328 24.87 25.75 2.65
CA ASP A 328 24.50 24.34 2.42
C ASP A 328 25.72 23.48 2.76
N GLY A 329 25.76 22.99 4.01
CA GLY A 329 26.98 22.46 4.61
C GLY A 329 28.10 23.51 4.64
N ASN A 330 29.31 23.14 4.23
CA ASN A 330 30.46 24.05 4.19
C ASN A 330 30.60 24.85 2.86
N VAL A 331 29.47 25.10 2.18
CA VAL A 331 29.42 25.77 0.89
C VAL A 331 28.43 26.92 0.95
N ILE A 332 28.89 28.14 0.62
CA ILE A 332 28.02 29.30 0.44
C ILE A 332 27.31 29.17 -0.91
N LYS A 333 25.97 29.21 -0.89
CA LYS A 333 25.12 29.15 -2.09
C LYS A 333 24.22 30.38 -2.17
N THR A 334 23.84 30.74 -3.38
CA THR A 334 22.84 31.78 -3.67
C THR A 334 21.63 31.13 -4.32
N CYS A 335 20.45 31.31 -3.75
CA CYS A 335 19.22 30.72 -4.25
C CYS A 335 18.94 31.16 -5.69
N ALA A 336 18.58 30.21 -6.57
CA ALA A 336 18.22 30.52 -7.94
C ALA A 336 16.89 31.31 -8.02
N ALA A 337 16.64 31.93 -9.17
CA ALA A 337 15.45 32.76 -9.39
C ALA A 337 14.13 31.98 -9.24
N ASP A 338 14.16 30.67 -9.43
CA ASP A 338 13.04 29.74 -9.28
C ASP A 338 12.88 29.20 -7.84
N GLY A 339 13.69 29.66 -6.88
CA GLY A 339 13.65 29.18 -5.50
C GLY A 339 14.36 27.84 -5.26
N SER A 340 15.10 27.34 -6.26
CA SER A 340 15.92 26.12 -6.14
C SER A 340 17.32 26.40 -5.57
N ILE A 341 17.88 25.40 -4.89
CA ILE A 341 19.26 25.43 -4.40
C ILE A 341 20.21 25.01 -5.54
N PRO A 342 21.17 25.85 -5.97
CA PRO A 342 22.10 25.47 -7.02
C PRO A 342 23.00 24.30 -6.57
N GLN A 343 23.41 23.49 -7.55
CA GLN A 343 24.35 22.39 -7.31
C GLN A 343 25.76 22.91 -6.99
N THR A 344 26.12 24.11 -7.45
CA THR A 344 27.43 24.74 -7.23
C THR A 344 27.35 25.85 -6.17
N GLY A 345 28.48 26.12 -5.52
CA GLY A 345 28.63 27.21 -4.57
C GLY A 345 30.11 27.46 -4.23
N THR A 346 30.37 28.39 -3.33
CA THR A 346 31.74 28.71 -2.88
C THR A 346 32.04 27.93 -1.61
N ALA A 347 32.88 26.90 -1.69
CA ALA A 347 33.32 26.15 -0.53
C ALA A 347 34.21 27.01 0.37
N CYS A 348 34.00 26.94 1.69
CA CYS A 348 34.93 27.53 2.65
C CYS A 348 36.25 26.73 2.67
N LYS A 349 37.33 27.37 3.13
CA LYS A 349 38.64 26.70 3.26
C LYS A 349 38.59 25.60 4.32
N THR A 350 39.61 24.74 4.35
CA THR A 350 39.74 23.64 5.32
C THR A 350 39.82 24.09 6.78
N ASP A 351 40.19 25.35 7.03
CA ASP A 351 40.26 26.00 8.34
C ASP A 351 39.09 26.98 8.59
N GLU A 352 38.06 26.94 7.74
CA GLU A 352 36.86 27.76 7.81
C GLU A 352 35.58 26.89 7.78
N TYR A 353 34.50 27.40 8.35
CA TYR A 353 33.16 26.81 8.24
C TYR A 353 32.13 27.85 7.80
N CYS A 354 31.10 27.42 7.07
CA CYS A 354 30.02 28.31 6.64
C CYS A 354 29.03 28.56 7.78
N SER A 355 28.89 29.83 8.19
CA SER A 355 27.88 30.26 9.15
C SER A 355 27.37 31.64 8.76
N GLU A 356 26.04 31.83 8.81
CA GLU A 356 25.39 33.10 8.44
C GLU A 356 25.81 33.57 7.03
N ALA A 357 25.85 32.64 6.07
CA ALA A 357 26.25 32.90 4.68
C ALA A 357 27.69 33.44 4.51
N THR A 358 28.56 33.23 5.50
CA THR A 358 29.98 33.65 5.48
C THR A 358 30.90 32.52 5.96
N CYS A 359 32.11 32.46 5.42
CA CYS A 359 33.13 31.55 5.93
C CYS A 359 33.79 32.14 7.17
N LYS A 360 33.67 31.47 8.31
CA LYS A 360 34.25 31.85 9.61
C LYS A 360 35.38 30.89 9.99
N PRO A 361 36.45 31.34 10.66
CA PRO A 361 37.51 30.43 11.12
C PRO A 361 36.98 29.32 12.02
N LEU A 362 37.46 28.09 11.81
CA LEU A 362 36.98 26.89 12.52
C LEU A 362 37.29 26.93 14.03
N GLY A 363 38.47 27.45 14.41
CA GLY A 363 38.85 27.64 15.81
C GLY A 363 39.05 26.34 16.63
N CYS A 364 39.02 25.18 15.98
CA CYS A 364 39.19 23.86 16.58
C CYS A 364 39.78 22.85 15.58
N THR A 365 40.26 21.71 16.07
CA THR A 365 40.74 20.61 15.21
C THR A 365 39.57 19.69 14.85
N LEU A 366 39.34 19.44 13.57
CA LEU A 366 38.29 18.54 13.10
C LEU A 366 38.35 17.17 13.81
N GLY A 367 37.21 16.72 14.31
CA GLY A 367 37.05 15.43 15.00
C GLY A 367 37.46 15.44 16.48
N GLN A 368 37.91 16.57 17.03
CA GLN A 368 38.26 16.69 18.44
C GLN A 368 37.16 17.40 19.23
N SER A 369 36.98 16.96 20.49
CA SER A 369 36.19 17.69 21.48
C SER A 369 37.06 18.71 22.22
N LEU A 370 36.53 19.90 22.48
CA LEU A 370 37.18 20.97 23.25
C LEU A 370 36.26 21.49 24.36
N CYS A 371 36.86 22.15 25.35
CA CYS A 371 36.13 22.89 26.36
C CYS A 371 35.92 24.33 25.93
N LYS A 372 34.67 24.78 25.90
CA LYS A 372 34.29 26.16 25.65
C LYS A 372 33.10 26.50 26.53
N ASP A 373 33.18 27.62 27.23
CA ASP A 373 32.12 28.12 28.13
C ASP A 373 31.67 27.09 29.19
N SER A 374 32.63 26.29 29.70
CA SER A 374 32.43 25.17 30.66
C SER A 374 31.76 23.92 30.09
N ASP A 375 31.40 23.90 28.81
CA ASP A 375 30.76 22.78 28.12
C ASP A 375 31.71 22.07 27.15
N VAL A 376 31.32 20.87 26.73
CA VAL A 376 32.02 20.11 25.69
C VAL A 376 31.46 20.51 24.33
N TYR A 377 32.32 21.04 23.47
CA TYR A 377 32.02 21.27 22.07
C TYR A 377 32.71 20.21 21.23
N TYR A 378 32.07 19.73 20.16
CA TYR A 378 32.68 18.88 19.16
C TYR A 378 32.92 19.68 17.88
N CYS A 379 34.09 19.50 17.30
CA CYS A 379 34.49 20.21 16.09
C CYS A 379 34.23 19.36 14.84
N ASP A 380 33.27 19.75 14.01
CA ASP A 380 33.03 19.14 12.71
C ASP A 380 33.22 20.15 11.56
N TYR A 381 32.87 19.76 10.33
CA TYR A 381 32.98 20.61 9.14
C TYR A 381 32.04 21.83 9.15
N ASN A 382 31.08 21.88 10.08
CA ASN A 382 30.14 22.98 10.28
C ASN A 382 30.56 23.87 11.47
N GLY A 383 31.75 23.67 12.03
CA GLY A 383 32.25 24.43 13.17
C GLY A 383 32.10 23.71 14.52
N PRO A 384 32.54 24.35 15.61
CA PRO A 384 32.32 23.82 16.95
C PRO A 384 30.83 23.93 17.30
N TYR A 385 30.19 22.80 17.56
CA TYR A 385 28.84 22.75 18.10
C TYR A 385 28.85 22.17 19.52
N LEU A 386 27.88 22.59 20.34
CA LEU A 386 27.71 22.09 21.69
C LEU A 386 27.38 20.59 21.62
N ALA A 387 28.32 19.75 22.06
CA ALA A 387 28.18 18.30 22.03
C ALA A 387 27.63 17.75 23.35
N GLN A 388 28.02 18.37 24.46
CA GLN A 388 27.53 18.03 25.79
C GLN A 388 27.50 19.29 26.66
N ASP A 389 26.31 19.61 27.16
CA ASP A 389 26.09 20.63 28.18
C ASP A 389 26.53 20.06 29.54
N CYS A 390 27.52 20.67 30.17
CA CYS A 390 28.02 20.27 31.47
C CYS A 390 27.17 20.94 32.56
N VAL A 391 25.93 20.50 32.66
CA VAL A 391 24.99 20.96 33.70
C VAL A 391 25.33 20.37 35.06
N ASP A 392 24.87 21.03 36.11
CA ASP A 392 24.79 20.56 37.50
C ASP A 392 25.99 19.74 38.01
N GLN A 393 26.89 20.38 38.76
CA GLN A 393 28.01 19.71 39.42
C GLN A 393 28.95 18.97 38.46
N THR A 394 28.99 19.37 37.20
CA THR A 394 29.97 18.94 36.21
C THR A 394 30.66 20.14 35.56
N VAL A 395 31.85 19.92 35.02
CA VAL A 395 32.62 20.91 34.27
C VAL A 395 33.32 20.22 33.12
N CYS A 396 33.48 20.92 32.00
CA CYS A 396 34.30 20.40 30.92
C CYS A 396 35.76 20.23 31.37
N GLN A 397 36.24 19.01 31.25
CA GLN A 397 37.62 18.64 31.54
C GLN A 397 38.31 18.11 30.28
N LEU A 398 39.50 18.63 30.00
CA LEU A 398 40.35 18.10 28.94
C LEU A 398 40.94 16.74 29.37
N THR A 399 40.83 15.77 28.49
CA THR A 399 41.42 14.43 28.60
C THR A 399 42.43 14.25 27.45
N PRO A 400 43.33 13.25 27.52
CA PRO A 400 44.22 12.94 26.40
C PRO A 400 43.50 12.63 25.08
N ASN A 401 42.21 12.28 25.15
CA ASN A 401 41.38 11.89 24.00
C ASN A 401 40.36 12.96 23.58
N GLY A 402 40.40 14.17 24.16
CA GLY A 402 39.45 15.25 23.85
C GLY A 402 38.94 15.96 25.10
N ALA A 403 37.65 16.25 25.16
CA ALA A 403 37.00 16.92 26.27
C ALA A 403 35.75 16.13 26.70
N THR A 404 35.45 16.08 27.99
CA THR A 404 34.28 15.41 28.56
C THR A 404 33.74 16.23 29.73
N CYS A 405 32.44 16.16 30.00
CA CYS A 405 31.93 16.65 31.29
C CYS A 405 32.40 15.70 32.39
N ALA A 406 33.09 16.25 33.38
CA ALA A 406 33.54 15.53 34.56
C ALA A 406 32.87 16.13 35.79
N ALA A 407 32.55 15.27 36.76
CA ALA A 407 32.10 15.69 38.08
C ALA A 407 33.04 16.73 38.69
N LEU A 408 32.50 17.84 39.21
CA LEU A 408 33.29 18.80 39.99
C LEU A 408 33.95 18.05 41.15
N PRO A 409 35.29 18.16 41.31
CA PRO A 409 35.97 17.65 42.49
C PRO A 409 35.43 18.21 43.81
N CYS A 410 34.85 19.41 43.78
CA CYS A 410 34.25 20.05 44.95
C CYS A 410 33.15 21.05 44.59
N ASP A 411 32.21 21.24 45.53
CA ASP A 411 31.20 22.30 45.43
C ASP A 411 31.88 23.68 45.51
N PRO A 412 31.67 24.60 44.56
CA PRO A 412 32.25 25.95 44.59
C PRO A 412 31.99 26.68 45.91
N GLY A 413 33.06 27.12 46.58
CA GLY A 413 33.00 27.76 47.89
C GLY A 413 32.86 26.81 49.10
N GLY A 414 32.63 25.52 48.88
CA GLY A 414 32.61 24.50 49.92
C GLY A 414 34.01 24.19 50.46
N SER A 415 34.10 23.69 51.69
CA SER A 415 35.35 23.17 52.24
C SER A 415 35.57 21.73 51.77
N VAL A 416 36.73 21.44 51.18
CA VAL A 416 37.05 20.13 50.62
C VAL A 416 38.48 19.72 50.90
N CYS A 417 38.74 18.42 50.84
CA CYS A 417 40.06 17.83 50.69
C CYS A 417 40.36 17.61 49.21
N LEU A 418 41.26 18.39 48.62
CA LEU A 418 41.65 18.25 47.22
C LEU A 418 43.17 18.16 47.10
N ALA A 419 43.67 17.09 46.47
CA ALA A 419 45.11 16.84 46.30
C ALA A 419 45.91 16.92 47.62
N ASN A 420 45.40 16.33 48.71
CA ASN A 420 45.98 16.37 50.06
C ASN A 420 46.02 17.74 50.74
N LYS A 421 45.21 18.68 50.26
CA LYS A 421 45.05 20.01 50.85
C LYS A 421 43.61 20.20 51.30
N VAL A 422 43.43 20.58 52.55
CA VAL A 422 42.14 21.05 53.05
C VAL A 422 42.02 22.53 52.68
N GLY A 423 40.90 22.93 52.10
CA GLY A 423 40.69 24.32 51.71
C GLY A 423 39.29 24.60 51.21
N THR A 424 39.08 25.84 50.75
CA THR A 424 37.84 26.27 50.11
C THR A 424 37.96 26.06 48.60
N CYS A 425 36.99 25.34 48.03
CA CYS A 425 36.87 25.12 46.60
C CYS A 425 36.73 26.44 45.84
N ALA A 426 37.41 26.59 44.70
CA ALA A 426 37.30 27.74 43.83
C ALA A 426 35.99 27.74 43.04
N ALA A 427 35.70 28.85 42.37
CA ALA A 427 34.49 29.01 41.55
C ALA A 427 34.44 28.02 40.36
N ASP A 428 35.61 27.53 39.92
CA ASP A 428 35.74 26.53 38.86
C ASP A 428 35.38 25.10 39.31
N GLY A 429 35.20 24.88 40.63
CA GLY A 429 34.96 23.57 41.23
C GLY A 429 36.13 22.58 41.13
N GLN A 430 37.25 22.97 40.53
CA GLN A 430 38.41 22.13 40.19
C GLN A 430 39.66 22.46 40.99
N THR A 431 39.76 23.68 41.54
CA THR A 431 40.93 24.14 42.31
C THR A 431 40.52 24.61 43.70
N LEU A 432 41.50 24.86 44.57
CA LEU A 432 41.27 25.49 45.87
C LEU A 432 41.51 27.00 45.75
N SER A 433 40.50 27.81 46.04
CA SER A 433 40.65 29.27 46.13
C SER A 433 41.47 29.69 47.35
N LYS A 434 41.43 28.88 48.42
CA LYS A 434 42.19 29.08 49.65
C LYS A 434 42.54 27.75 50.29
N VAL A 435 43.82 27.50 50.53
CA VAL A 435 44.30 26.34 51.30
C VAL A 435 44.31 26.70 52.78
N THR A 436 43.62 25.92 53.62
CA THR A 436 43.65 26.05 55.08
C THR A 436 44.71 25.16 55.73
N GLU A 437 44.94 23.97 55.19
CA GLU A 437 45.93 23.02 55.68
C GLU A 437 46.50 22.17 54.53
N ASP A 438 47.80 21.96 54.48
CA ASP A 438 48.47 21.08 53.52
C ASP A 438 48.97 19.83 54.24
N CYS A 439 48.28 18.70 54.07
CA CYS A 439 48.60 17.47 54.79
C CYS A 439 49.92 16.83 54.33
N THR A 440 50.39 17.18 53.13
CA THR A 440 51.66 16.66 52.63
C THR A 440 52.85 17.16 53.45
N ALA A 441 52.72 18.34 54.09
CA ALA A 441 53.75 18.91 54.94
C ALA A 441 54.01 18.09 56.21
N SER A 442 53.05 17.28 56.67
CA SER A 442 53.14 16.44 57.87
C SER A 442 53.18 14.94 57.56
N ALA A 443 53.50 14.56 56.30
CA ALA A 443 53.44 13.18 55.82
C ALA A 443 52.10 12.51 56.17
N SER A 444 51.02 13.27 55.96
CA SER A 444 49.63 12.86 56.19
C SER A 444 48.84 13.03 54.90
N ILE A 445 47.61 12.55 54.92
CA ILE A 445 46.60 12.73 53.87
C ILE A 445 45.40 13.45 54.47
N CYS A 446 44.68 14.27 53.71
CA CYS A 446 43.38 14.73 54.20
C CYS A 446 42.36 13.61 54.02
N GLY A 447 41.42 13.50 54.96
CA GLY A 447 40.26 12.63 54.88
C GLY A 447 38.98 13.40 54.53
N ALA A 448 37.88 12.67 54.33
CA ALA A 448 36.54 13.24 54.14
C ALA A 448 36.06 14.09 55.34
N ASP A 449 36.65 13.93 56.53
CA ASP A 449 36.38 14.75 57.71
C ASP A 449 37.13 16.09 57.74
N LEU A 450 37.83 16.41 56.64
CA LEU A 450 38.62 17.63 56.43
C LEU A 450 39.76 17.79 57.44
N LYS A 451 40.35 16.68 57.89
CA LYS A 451 41.53 16.67 58.77
C LYS A 451 42.69 15.93 58.14
N CYS A 452 43.91 16.35 58.47
CA CYS A 452 45.11 15.61 58.12
C CYS A 452 45.31 14.42 59.08
N ALA A 453 45.39 13.23 58.52
CA ALA A 453 45.64 11.99 59.25
C ALA A 453 46.56 11.06 58.44
N LYS A 454 47.18 10.07 59.08
CA LYS A 454 47.97 9.04 58.37
C LYS A 454 47.10 8.06 57.58
N THR A 455 45.85 7.92 58.01
CA THR A 455 44.85 7.02 57.45
C THR A 455 43.55 7.82 57.26
N ALA A 456 42.87 7.61 56.14
CA ALA A 456 41.57 8.17 55.85
C ALA A 456 40.59 7.03 55.54
N VAL A 457 39.34 7.18 55.99
CA VAL A 457 38.24 6.30 55.62
C VAL A 457 37.23 7.13 54.86
N ASP A 458 37.08 6.84 53.58
CA ASP A 458 36.12 7.51 52.70
C ASP A 458 34.91 6.58 52.50
N THR A 459 33.71 7.11 52.70
CA THR A 459 32.45 6.40 52.42
C THR A 459 31.83 6.99 51.17
N ILE A 460 31.67 6.14 50.16
CA ILE A 460 30.92 6.41 48.94
C ILE A 460 29.46 6.09 49.22
N GLY A 461 28.57 7.05 48.98
CA GLY A 461 27.13 6.80 49.01
C GLY A 461 26.44 6.78 50.39
N ALA A 462 25.11 6.76 50.38
CA ALA A 462 24.21 6.86 51.53
C ALA A 462 23.30 5.62 51.76
N ALA A 463 23.26 4.66 50.83
CA ALA A 463 22.40 3.45 50.85
C ALA A 463 20.91 3.70 50.53
N GLU A 464 20.60 4.53 49.55
CA GLU A 464 19.23 4.91 49.20
C GLU A 464 18.41 3.79 48.54
N SER A 465 19.08 2.93 47.77
CA SER A 465 18.46 1.87 46.97
C SER A 465 19.23 0.56 47.05
N VAL A 466 18.62 -0.52 46.56
CA VAL A 466 19.18 -1.87 46.58
C VAL A 466 19.14 -2.52 45.20
N ASP A 467 20.21 -3.23 44.84
CA ASP A 467 20.39 -3.92 43.57
C ASP A 467 20.57 -5.42 43.81
N PRO A 468 19.71 -6.31 43.27
CA PRO A 468 19.96 -7.75 43.34
C PRO A 468 21.18 -8.11 42.48
N VAL A 469 22.16 -8.76 43.09
CA VAL A 469 23.42 -9.14 42.45
C VAL A 469 23.45 -10.66 42.33
N SER A 470 23.39 -11.18 41.11
CA SER A 470 23.44 -12.63 40.89
C SER A 470 24.81 -13.21 41.20
N SER A 471 24.88 -14.51 41.47
CA SER A 471 26.16 -15.20 41.54
C SER A 471 26.96 -14.95 40.25
N THR A 472 28.26 -14.67 40.37
CA THR A 472 29.23 -14.28 39.31
C THR A 472 29.25 -12.80 38.90
N MET A 473 28.35 -11.97 39.41
CA MET A 473 28.39 -10.53 39.11
C MET A 473 29.41 -9.81 39.99
N PHE A 474 30.11 -8.86 39.37
CA PHE A 474 30.97 -7.87 39.97
C PHE A 474 30.20 -6.56 40.11
N VAL A 475 30.29 -5.98 41.30
CA VAL A 475 29.79 -4.63 41.63
C VAL A 475 30.95 -3.77 42.12
N GLY A 476 31.07 -2.56 41.60
CA GLY A 476 32.16 -1.67 41.96
C GLY A 476 31.98 -0.24 41.47
N ASP A 477 32.89 0.62 41.89
CA ASP A 477 32.88 2.06 41.62
C ASP A 477 34.13 2.47 40.85
N VAL A 478 33.96 3.33 39.85
CA VAL A 478 35.02 3.87 39.01
C VAL A 478 35.50 5.20 39.57
N ILE A 479 36.79 5.31 39.88
CA ILE A 479 37.38 6.46 40.56
C ILE A 479 38.58 6.98 39.76
N ASP A 480 38.58 8.27 39.46
CA ASP A 480 39.76 9.00 39.00
C ASP A 480 40.57 9.48 40.20
N VAL A 481 41.74 8.87 40.42
CA VAL A 481 42.58 9.15 41.59
C VAL A 481 43.35 10.44 41.37
N THR A 482 43.08 11.46 42.20
CA THR A 482 43.72 12.78 42.14
C THR A 482 44.92 12.88 43.07
N SER A 483 44.98 12.06 44.12
CA SER A 483 46.12 12.00 45.03
C SER A 483 46.54 10.56 45.31
N ALA A 484 47.86 10.31 45.27
CA ALA A 484 48.37 8.97 45.49
C ALA A 484 48.03 8.48 46.92
N ARG A 485 47.72 7.20 47.03
CA ARG A 485 47.32 6.53 48.27
C ARG A 485 47.82 5.10 48.32
N LYS A 486 48.00 4.56 49.52
CA LYS A 486 48.03 3.12 49.74
C LYS A 486 46.66 2.65 50.19
N LEU A 487 46.00 1.83 49.39
CA LEU A 487 44.73 1.19 49.73
C LEU A 487 44.98 0.02 50.69
N THR A 488 44.47 0.15 51.91
CA THR A 488 44.68 -0.84 52.99
C THR A 488 43.46 -1.69 53.28
N GLU A 489 42.26 -1.25 52.91
CA GLU A 489 41.03 -2.02 53.03
C GLU A 489 39.95 -1.46 52.11
N MET A 490 39.06 -2.34 51.63
CA MET A 490 37.79 -1.95 51.03
C MET A 490 36.67 -2.70 51.73
N SER A 491 35.49 -2.09 51.82
CA SER A 491 34.28 -2.78 52.23
C SER A 491 33.08 -2.28 51.43
N MET A 492 32.07 -3.12 51.26
CA MET A 492 30.88 -2.84 50.45
C MET A 492 29.65 -3.14 51.30
N ASN A 493 28.63 -2.27 51.28
CA ASN A 493 27.38 -2.56 51.97
C ASN A 493 26.56 -3.59 51.18
N LEU A 494 26.52 -4.82 51.70
CA LEU A 494 25.91 -5.97 51.05
C LEU A 494 24.90 -6.65 51.98
N VAL A 495 23.98 -7.43 51.41
CA VAL A 495 23.13 -8.41 52.11
C VAL A 495 23.33 -9.78 51.48
N LEU A 496 23.80 -10.74 52.27
CA LEU A 496 24.11 -12.11 51.86
C LEU A 496 23.28 -13.09 52.70
N ALA A 497 22.31 -13.75 52.06
CA ALA A 497 21.37 -14.67 52.72
C ALA A 497 22.04 -15.95 53.29
N GLY A 498 23.26 -16.26 52.87
CA GLY A 498 24.04 -17.39 53.35
C GLY A 498 25.53 -17.15 53.15
N ALA A 499 26.35 -18.12 53.54
CA ALA A 499 27.79 -18.06 53.32
C ALA A 499 28.11 -17.97 51.81
N ARG A 500 29.03 -17.07 51.46
CA ARG A 500 29.49 -16.80 50.10
C ARG A 500 31.01 -16.70 50.03
N GLU A 501 31.52 -16.80 48.82
CA GLU A 501 32.87 -16.37 48.47
C GLU A 501 32.78 -14.95 47.92
N LEU A 502 33.54 -14.01 48.48
CA LEU A 502 33.64 -12.65 47.96
C LEU A 502 35.04 -12.45 47.38
N ARG A 503 35.09 -12.04 46.12
CA ARG A 503 36.34 -11.76 45.40
C ARG A 503 36.50 -10.25 45.24
N TRP A 504 37.37 -9.66 46.05
CA TRP A 504 37.68 -8.24 46.05
C TRP A 504 38.71 -7.92 44.99
N VAL A 505 38.39 -6.96 44.12
CA VAL A 505 39.20 -6.67 42.94
C VAL A 505 39.50 -5.18 42.88
N VAL A 506 40.76 -4.86 42.57
CA VAL A 506 41.20 -3.51 42.23
C VAL A 506 41.66 -3.56 40.79
N PHE A 507 40.93 -2.93 39.89
CA PHE A 507 41.33 -2.78 38.50
C PHE A 507 42.01 -1.43 38.28
N GLU A 508 43.03 -1.39 37.43
CA GLU A 508 43.65 -0.16 36.91
C GLU A 508 43.34 -0.05 35.42
N GLN A 509 42.94 1.13 34.95
CA GLN A 509 42.71 1.36 33.52
C GLN A 509 44.04 1.37 32.75
N THR A 510 44.12 0.53 31.72
CA THR A 510 45.21 0.46 30.74
C THR A 510 44.63 0.50 29.34
N GLY A 511 44.78 1.63 28.63
CA GLY A 511 44.09 1.84 27.36
C GLY A 511 42.58 1.94 27.57
N THR A 512 41.82 1.11 26.85
CA THR A 512 40.34 1.05 26.95
C THR A 512 39.85 -0.04 27.90
N GLN A 513 40.73 -0.71 28.65
CA GLN A 513 40.37 -1.83 29.51
C GLN A 513 40.79 -1.58 30.96
N PHE A 514 39.97 -2.01 31.91
CA PHE A 514 40.31 -2.22 33.31
C PHE A 514 40.99 -3.57 33.47
N THR A 515 42.23 -3.59 33.99
CA THR A 515 42.99 -4.82 34.23
C THR A 515 43.16 -5.05 35.73
N ALA A 516 42.85 -6.25 36.22
CA ALA A 516 42.97 -6.57 37.64
C ALA A 516 44.42 -6.45 38.14
N ARG A 517 44.61 -5.68 39.22
CA ARG A 517 45.89 -5.50 39.94
C ARG A 517 45.90 -6.16 41.31
N VAL A 518 44.72 -6.24 41.93
CA VAL A 518 44.47 -7.02 43.13
C VAL A 518 43.28 -7.91 42.82
N ASP A 519 43.38 -9.17 43.22
CA ASP A 519 42.30 -10.15 43.15
C ASP A 519 42.39 -11.03 44.41
N LYS A 520 41.57 -10.73 45.41
CA LYS A 520 41.62 -11.32 46.74
C LYS A 520 40.31 -11.98 47.10
N VAL A 521 40.36 -13.25 47.45
CA VAL A 521 39.20 -14.02 47.87
C VAL A 521 39.05 -14.03 49.39
N VAL A 522 37.83 -13.78 49.87
CA VAL A 522 37.40 -13.93 51.26
C VAL A 522 36.23 -14.91 51.29
N SER A 523 36.41 -16.06 51.95
CA SER A 523 35.44 -17.15 51.95
C SER A 523 34.56 -17.17 53.20
N ASN A 524 33.43 -17.87 53.11
CA ASN A 524 32.50 -18.12 54.21
C ASN A 524 31.91 -16.82 54.83
N VAL A 525 31.58 -15.86 53.98
CA VAL A 525 31.06 -14.55 54.39
C VAL A 525 29.55 -14.51 54.27
N SER A 526 28.84 -14.03 55.29
CA SER A 526 27.38 -13.91 55.31
C SER A 526 26.94 -12.71 56.17
N GLY A 527 25.66 -12.33 56.09
CA GLY A 527 25.09 -11.25 56.89
C GLY A 527 24.75 -10.00 56.09
N ALA A 528 24.54 -8.88 56.78
CA ALA A 528 24.20 -7.59 56.19
C ALA A 528 25.09 -6.47 56.74
N GLY A 529 25.42 -5.47 55.92
CA GLY A 529 26.23 -4.31 56.29
C GLY A 529 27.51 -4.19 55.48
N PHE A 530 28.46 -3.38 55.95
CA PHE A 530 29.78 -3.24 55.32
C PHE A 530 30.61 -4.49 55.53
N ILE A 531 30.73 -5.29 54.48
CA ILE A 531 31.54 -6.51 54.47
C ILE A 531 32.94 -6.18 53.97
N SER A 532 33.97 -6.58 54.71
CA SER A 532 35.37 -6.17 54.47
C SER A 532 36.14 -7.13 53.55
N SER A 533 37.06 -6.56 52.76
CA SER A 533 38.11 -7.28 52.02
C SER A 533 39.20 -7.87 52.91
N GLY A 534 39.24 -7.47 54.18
CA GLY A 534 40.43 -7.54 55.03
C GLY A 534 41.59 -6.71 54.48
N PRO A 535 42.81 -6.90 55.01
CA PRO A 535 43.97 -6.07 54.65
C PRO A 535 44.37 -6.17 53.18
N LEU A 536 44.70 -5.04 52.58
CA LEU A 536 45.23 -4.82 51.23
C LEU A 536 46.54 -4.01 51.32
N THR A 537 47.34 -4.01 50.26
CA THR A 537 48.63 -3.30 50.22
C THR A 537 48.91 -2.60 48.88
N HIS A 538 47.86 -2.25 48.14
CA HIS A 538 47.99 -1.74 46.78
C HIS A 538 48.14 -0.22 46.74
N SER A 539 49.07 0.30 45.94
CA SER A 539 49.25 1.75 45.75
C SER A 539 48.41 2.29 44.60
N LEU A 540 47.47 3.17 44.91
CA LEU A 540 46.71 3.97 43.96
C LEU A 540 47.57 5.16 43.52
N LYS A 541 47.75 5.33 42.20
CA LYS A 541 48.59 6.39 41.62
C LYS A 541 47.72 7.59 41.22
N ALA A 542 48.21 8.80 41.51
CA ALA A 542 47.58 10.02 41.02
C ALA A 542 47.57 10.06 39.47
N GLY A 543 46.48 10.56 38.89
CA GLY A 543 46.26 10.65 37.45
C GLY A 543 45.88 9.31 36.78
N LYS A 544 45.52 8.29 37.58
CA LYS A 544 45.05 6.99 37.08
C LYS A 544 43.59 6.75 37.45
N ARG A 545 42.88 6.04 36.58
CA ARG A 545 41.53 5.57 36.82
C ARG A 545 41.55 4.14 37.35
N TYR A 546 40.79 3.90 38.41
CA TYR A 546 40.64 2.58 39.02
C TYR A 546 39.17 2.19 39.08
N LEU A 547 38.90 0.89 39.03
CA LEU A 547 37.61 0.30 39.36
C LEU A 547 37.79 -0.57 40.60
N LEU A 548 37.16 -0.17 41.70
CA LEU A 548 37.25 -0.84 42.99
C LEU A 548 35.95 -1.62 43.22
N GLY A 549 36.00 -2.87 43.65
CA GLY A 549 34.75 -3.60 43.89
C GLY A 549 34.90 -5.04 44.34
N VAL A 550 33.79 -5.76 44.26
CA VAL A 550 33.66 -7.14 44.73
C VAL A 550 32.81 -7.96 43.76
N ALA A 551 33.28 -9.16 43.43
CA ALA A 551 32.49 -10.18 42.76
C ALA A 551 31.92 -11.17 43.77
N ILE A 552 30.63 -11.48 43.64
CA ILE A 552 29.90 -12.36 44.55
C ILE A 552 29.85 -13.77 43.98
N GLY A 553 30.47 -14.73 44.67
CA GLY A 553 30.49 -16.15 44.31
C GLY A 553 29.66 -17.02 45.25
N GLY A 554 29.13 -18.14 44.73
CA GLY A 554 28.45 -19.15 45.55
C GLY A 554 26.99 -18.84 45.90
N GLY A 555 26.35 -17.91 45.17
CA GLY A 555 24.92 -17.59 45.27
C GLY A 555 24.65 -16.09 45.13
N ASP A 556 23.38 -15.72 45.12
CA ASP A 556 22.96 -14.32 44.95
C ASP A 556 23.16 -13.51 46.25
N GLY A 557 23.20 -12.19 46.09
CA GLY A 557 23.25 -11.18 47.15
C GLY A 557 22.53 -9.89 46.74
N VAL A 558 22.58 -8.89 47.61
CA VAL A 558 22.06 -7.54 47.34
C VAL A 558 23.15 -6.52 47.65
N ALA A 559 23.35 -5.54 46.79
CA ALA A 559 24.26 -4.41 47.01
C ALA A 559 23.46 -3.11 47.15
N TYR A 560 23.85 -2.26 48.10
CA TYR A 560 23.25 -0.93 48.22
C TYR A 560 23.89 0.05 47.23
N TYR A 561 23.08 0.89 46.62
CA TYR A 561 23.53 1.95 45.72
C TYR A 561 22.73 3.23 45.92
N ASP A 562 23.26 4.33 45.38
CA ASP A 562 22.63 5.65 45.39
C ASP A 562 22.46 6.17 43.98
N THR A 563 21.46 7.01 43.80
CA THR A 563 21.22 7.76 42.57
C THR A 563 21.82 9.16 42.69
N ALA A 564 22.37 9.69 41.59
CA ALA A 564 22.88 11.05 41.58
C ALA A 564 21.79 12.07 41.98
N PRO A 565 22.13 13.12 42.77
CA PRO A 565 23.46 13.43 43.28
C PRO A 565 23.81 12.62 44.54
N TYR A 566 24.78 11.71 44.44
CA TYR A 566 25.33 10.98 45.58
C TYR A 566 26.49 11.76 46.22
N THR A 567 26.77 11.49 47.50
CA THR A 567 27.88 12.12 48.24
C THR A 567 29.23 11.74 47.62
N ARG A 568 29.91 12.73 47.03
CA ARG A 568 31.22 12.57 46.34
C ARG A 568 32.43 12.76 47.27
N ASN A 569 32.28 12.49 48.57
CA ASN A 569 33.33 12.75 49.57
C ASN A 569 34.45 11.68 49.53
N LEU A 570 35.16 11.61 48.40
CA LEU A 570 36.38 10.84 48.26
C LEU A 570 37.58 11.77 48.43
N SER A 571 38.31 11.61 49.52
CA SER A 571 39.48 12.44 49.82
C SER A 571 40.65 12.30 48.83
N PHE A 572 40.63 11.27 47.97
CA PHE A 572 41.74 10.91 47.10
C PHE A 572 41.42 10.92 45.61
N GLY A 573 40.19 11.20 45.20
CA GLY A 573 39.77 11.09 43.81
C GLY A 573 38.35 11.56 43.55
N THR A 574 37.93 11.45 42.30
CA THR A 574 36.58 11.76 41.85
C THR A 574 35.87 10.47 41.48
N LEU A 575 34.69 10.24 42.06
CA LEU A 575 33.82 9.12 41.67
C LEU A 575 33.15 9.44 40.33
N LEU A 576 33.31 8.54 39.36
CA LEU A 576 32.73 8.68 38.02
C LEU A 576 31.42 7.93 37.83
N GLY A 577 31.16 6.90 38.63
CA GLY A 577 29.97 6.06 38.54
C GLY A 577 30.22 4.62 38.96
N ARG A 578 29.23 3.75 38.77
CA ARG A 578 29.32 2.32 39.14
C ARG A 578 29.43 1.39 37.94
N VAL A 579 29.92 0.18 38.18
CA VAL A 579 29.93 -0.95 37.24
C VAL A 579 29.17 -2.12 37.83
N LEU A 580 28.23 -2.66 37.07
CA LEU A 580 27.58 -3.94 37.31
C LEU A 580 27.82 -4.82 36.07
N ASN A 581 28.67 -5.84 36.20
CA ASN A 581 29.03 -6.70 35.08
C ASN A 581 29.38 -8.12 35.57
N GLY A 582 29.40 -9.11 34.68
CA GLY A 582 30.00 -10.41 34.99
C GLY A 582 31.47 -10.23 35.34
N TYR A 583 31.95 -10.90 36.39
CA TYR A 583 33.36 -10.81 36.76
C TYR A 583 34.25 -11.37 35.65
N SER A 584 35.24 -10.58 35.26
CA SER A 584 36.30 -10.94 34.33
C SER A 584 37.62 -10.32 34.80
N PRO A 585 38.79 -10.98 34.56
CA PRO A 585 40.10 -10.38 34.83
C PRO A 585 40.37 -9.07 34.07
N SER A 586 39.62 -8.82 33.00
CA SER A 586 39.58 -7.56 32.27
C SER A 586 38.15 -7.11 31.96
N LEU A 587 37.87 -5.82 32.13
CA LEU A 587 36.57 -5.20 31.84
C LEU A 587 36.74 -4.01 30.90
N ASP A 588 35.73 -3.69 30.10
CA ASP A 588 35.75 -2.48 29.27
C ASP A 588 35.64 -1.23 30.16
N ALA A 589 36.56 -0.28 29.96
CA ALA A 589 36.60 0.95 30.72
C ALA A 589 35.52 1.97 30.33
N SER A 590 34.85 1.78 29.18
CA SER A 590 33.74 2.65 28.77
C SER A 590 32.41 2.29 29.42
N TYR A 591 32.31 1.14 30.11
CA TYR A 591 31.04 0.64 30.61
C TYR A 591 30.88 0.91 32.11
N TYR A 592 30.36 2.09 32.45
CA TYR A 592 29.91 2.44 33.80
C TYR A 592 28.68 3.36 33.75
N TYR A 593 27.92 3.38 34.83
CA TYR A 593 26.71 4.19 35.01
C TYR A 593 27.04 5.44 35.83
N PRO A 594 27.24 6.61 35.21
CA PRO A 594 27.66 7.83 35.92
C PRO A 594 26.61 8.38 36.88
N GLU A 595 25.37 7.97 36.74
CA GLU A 595 24.25 8.39 37.57
C GLU A 595 24.07 7.55 38.84
N LEU A 596 24.88 6.49 39.02
CA LEU A 596 24.74 5.55 40.13
C LEU A 596 26.09 5.28 40.82
N ALA A 597 26.07 5.04 42.13
CA ALA A 597 27.25 4.68 42.92
C ALA A 597 26.92 3.53 43.87
N TYR A 598 27.78 2.52 44.00
CA TYR A 598 27.60 1.52 45.05
C TYR A 598 28.09 2.07 46.39
N GLN A 599 27.46 1.61 47.48
CA GLN A 599 27.85 2.07 48.80
C GLN A 599 29.09 1.32 49.29
N MET A 600 30.24 1.97 49.18
CA MET A 600 31.55 1.41 49.51
C MET A 600 32.26 2.24 50.58
N LYS A 601 33.09 1.60 51.41
CA LYS A 601 34.13 2.29 52.18
C LYS A 601 35.49 1.89 51.69
N THR A 602 36.38 2.87 51.58
CA THR A 602 37.79 2.65 51.29
C THR A 602 38.62 3.20 52.43
N THR A 603 39.55 2.39 52.92
CA THR A 603 40.56 2.82 53.89
C THR A 603 41.86 3.01 53.15
N THR A 604 42.39 4.22 53.21
CA THR A 604 43.64 4.58 52.54
C THR A 604 44.64 5.18 53.52
N GLU A 605 45.92 5.04 53.21
CA GLU A 605 47.03 5.60 53.96
C GLU A 605 47.95 6.40 53.05
N VAL A 606 48.87 7.14 53.66
CA VAL A 606 50.00 7.75 52.97
C VAL A 606 50.74 6.67 52.15
N PRO A 607 51.11 6.93 50.87
CA PRO A 607 51.73 5.96 49.96
C PRO A 607 52.95 5.22 50.49
#